data_AF-A0A6I6DWF0-F1
#
_entry.id   AF-A0A6I6DWF0-F1
#
_cell.length_a   1.000
_cell.length_b   1.000
_cell.length_c   1.000
_cell.angle_alpha   90.00
_cell.angle_beta   90.00
_cell.angle_gamma   90.00
#
_symmetry.space_group_name_H-M   'P 1'
#
loop_
_entity.id
_entity.type
_entity.pdbx_description
1 polymer ?
#
loop_
_entity_poly.entity_id
_entity_poly.type
_entity_poly.pdbx_seq_one_letter_code
_entity_poly.pdbx_strand_id
1 'polypeptide(L)'
;MRRQNLSERLRTRPTTWAVVDAGFHVASRRGEFVGVVDTDSEGRFLAFDGRGQIIGAFVDIAEAMAEVEAHASDMPTRQLAGV
;
A
#
# COMPACT_ATOMS: atom_id res chain seq x y z
N MET A 1 36.52 -4.91 -8.21
CA MET A 1 35.49 -5.97 -8.09
C MET A 1 34.37 -5.44 -7.19
N ARG A 2 33.28 -4.88 -7.75
CA ARG A 2 32.18 -4.26 -6.97
C ARG A 2 31.26 -5.36 -6.42
N ARG A 3 31.33 -5.64 -5.11
CA ARG A 3 30.29 -6.39 -4.39
C ARG A 3 29.04 -5.50 -4.33
N GLN A 4 28.10 -5.71 -5.24
CA GLN A 4 26.82 -5.03 -5.16
C GLN A 4 26.01 -5.60 -3.99
N ASN A 5 25.48 -4.68 -3.20
CA ASN A 5 24.95 -4.83 -1.86
C ASN A 5 23.63 -5.64 -1.89
N LEU A 6 23.70 -6.97 -1.72
CA LEU A 6 22.50 -7.82 -1.60
C LEU A 6 21.59 -7.35 -0.45
N SER A 7 22.16 -6.66 0.54
CA SER A 7 21.47 -6.07 1.69
C SER A 7 20.61 -4.85 1.39
N GLU A 8 20.73 -4.19 0.24
CA GLU A 8 19.84 -3.06 -0.13
C GLU A 8 18.56 -3.55 -0.80
N ARG A 9 18.63 -4.64 -1.58
CA ARG A 9 17.45 -5.25 -2.22
C ARG A 9 16.49 -5.93 -1.24
N LEU A 10 16.90 -6.11 0.03
CA LEU A 10 16.14 -6.80 1.07
C LEU A 10 15.48 -5.88 2.11
N ARG A 11 15.63 -4.55 2.00
CA ARG A 11 15.22 -3.64 3.10
C ARG A 11 13.74 -3.28 3.14
N THR A 12 13.03 -3.44 2.04
CA THR A 12 11.58 -3.25 1.99
C THR A 12 10.96 -4.54 1.45
N ARG A 13 10.24 -5.27 2.31
CA ARG A 13 9.38 -6.34 1.78
C ARG A 13 8.33 -5.69 0.87
N PRO A 14 8.00 -6.30 -0.28
CA PRO A 14 6.97 -5.77 -1.15
C PRO A 14 5.63 -5.71 -0.42
N THR A 15 4.83 -4.70 -0.76
CA THR A 15 3.42 -4.66 -0.34
C THR A 15 2.70 -5.84 -0.97
N THR A 16 1.83 -6.48 -0.19
CA THR A 16 0.94 -7.54 -0.66
C THR A 16 -0.48 -7.01 -0.66
N TRP A 17 -1.24 -7.40 -1.67
CA TRP A 17 -2.62 -6.98 -1.86
C TRP A 17 -3.57 -8.17 -1.74
N ALA A 18 -4.66 -7.97 -0.99
CA ALA A 18 -5.74 -8.93 -0.86
C ALA A 18 -7.05 -8.29 -1.36
N VAL A 19 -7.83 -9.03 -2.15
CA VAL A 19 -9.20 -8.67 -2.51
C VAL A 19 -10.11 -9.18 -1.39
N VAL A 20 -10.79 -8.27 -0.70
CA VAL A 20 -11.70 -8.63 0.41
C VAL A 20 -13.16 -8.62 -0.04
N ASP A 21 -13.51 -7.70 -0.94
CA ASP A 21 -14.80 -7.64 -1.62
C ASP A 21 -14.61 -7.12 -3.06
N ALA A 22 -15.64 -7.21 -3.88
CA ALA A 22 -15.63 -6.65 -5.22
C ALA A 22 -15.34 -5.14 -5.17
N GLY A 23 -14.20 -4.75 -5.74
CA GLY A 23 -13.75 -3.35 -5.75
C GLY A 23 -12.99 -2.90 -4.50
N PHE A 24 -12.87 -3.75 -3.47
CA PHE A 24 -12.20 -3.42 -2.21
C PHE A 24 -10.93 -4.26 -1.98
N HIS A 25 -9.79 -3.57 -1.99
CA HIS A 25 -8.45 -4.15 -1.97
C HIS A 25 -7.66 -3.62 -0.77
N VAL A 26 -7.07 -4.51 0.01
CA VAL A 26 -6.30 -4.17 1.21
C VAL A 26 -4.82 -4.40 0.99
N ALA A 27 -4.02 -3.37 1.27
CA ALA A 27 -2.58 -3.42 1.23
C ALA A 27 -1.99 -3.76 2.60
N SER A 28 -1.05 -4.69 2.63
CA SER A 28 -0.24 -4.99 3.80
C SER A 28 1.25 -5.03 3.48
N ARG A 29 2.09 -4.60 4.42
CA ARG A 29 3.55 -4.65 4.30
C ARG A 29 4.13 -5.21 5.59
N ARG A 30 4.89 -6.30 5.48
CA ARG A 30 5.43 -7.06 6.64
C ARG A 30 4.36 -7.52 7.64
N GLY A 31 3.12 -7.73 7.18
CA GLY A 31 1.99 -8.14 8.02
C GLY A 31 1.23 -6.97 8.65
N GLU A 32 1.67 -5.73 8.43
CA GLU A 32 0.97 -4.52 8.90
C GLU A 32 0.09 -3.94 7.80
N PHE A 33 -1.10 -3.45 8.16
CA PHE A 33 -1.97 -2.72 7.26
C PHE A 33 -1.34 -1.38 6.87
N VAL A 34 -1.34 -1.05 5.58
CA VAL A 34 -0.72 0.19 5.08
C VAL A 34 -1.63 1.05 4.20
N GLY A 35 -2.79 0.52 3.82
CA GLY A 35 -3.78 1.27 3.05
C GLY A 35 -4.76 0.36 2.33
N VAL A 36 -5.66 0.99 1.57
CA VAL A 36 -6.76 0.33 0.88
C VAL A 36 -7.06 1.07 -0.41
N VAL A 37 -7.54 0.32 -1.41
CA VAL A 37 -8.22 0.87 -2.58
C VAL A 37 -9.66 0.39 -2.57
N ASP A 38 -10.59 1.32 -2.64
CA ASP A 38 -12.03 1.06 -2.75
C ASP A 38 -12.55 1.57 -4.09
N THR A 39 -13.66 1.02 -4.59
CA THR A 39 -14.31 1.50 -5.81
C THR A 39 -15.53 2.32 -5.45
N ASP A 40 -15.61 3.56 -5.94
CA ASP A 40 -16.78 4.40 -5.72
C ASP A 40 -17.97 4.01 -6.63
N SER A 41 -19.12 4.65 -6.41
CA SER A 41 -20.33 4.42 -7.22
C SER A 41 -20.20 4.82 -8.70
N GLU A 42 -19.16 5.60 -9.03
CA GLU A 42 -18.85 6.04 -10.40
C GLU A 42 -17.82 5.11 -11.07
N GLY A 43 -17.33 4.09 -10.36
CA GLY A 43 -16.35 3.13 -10.85
C GLY A 43 -14.90 3.62 -10.75
N ARG A 44 -14.63 4.71 -10.02
CA ARG A 44 -13.25 5.17 -9.75
C ARG A 44 -12.67 4.44 -8.56
N PHE A 45 -11.36 4.28 -8.58
CA PHE A 45 -10.58 3.71 -7.50
C PHE A 45 -10.13 4.80 -6.54
N LEU A 46 -10.65 4.79 -5.31
CA LEU A 46 -10.26 5.68 -4.23
C LEU A 46 -9.12 5.03 -3.43
N ALA A 47 -7.97 5.69 -3.38
CA ALA A 47 -6.83 5.26 -2.57
C ALA A 47 -6.86 5.92 -1.19
N PHE A 48 -6.68 5.12 -0.15
CA PHE A 48 -6.56 5.59 1.23
C PHE A 48 -5.27 5.10 1.88
N ASP A 49 -4.68 5.94 2.73
CA ASP A 49 -3.53 5.57 3.55
C ASP A 49 -3.94 4.67 4.73
N GLY A 50 -2.95 4.20 5.49
CA GLY A 50 -3.16 3.38 6.68
C GLY A 50 -3.93 4.07 7.83
N ARG A 51 -4.31 5.34 7.69
CA ARG A 51 -5.10 6.13 8.64
C ARG A 51 -6.50 6.45 8.10
N GLY A 52 -6.84 5.97 6.90
CA GLY A 52 -8.11 6.26 6.23
C GLY A 52 -8.17 7.67 5.63
N GLN A 53 -7.04 8.36 5.46
CA GLN A 53 -6.99 9.62 4.72
C GLN A 53 -6.95 9.33 3.22
N ILE A 54 -7.69 10.11 2.44
CA ILE A 54 -7.70 9.98 0.99
C ILE A 54 -6.34 10.43 0.44
N ILE A 55 -5.73 9.57 -0.38
CA ILE A 55 -4.53 9.90 -1.16
C ILE A 55 -4.97 10.49 -2.50
N GLY A 56 -5.99 9.89 -3.12
CA GLY A 56 -6.52 10.33 -4.41
C GLY A 56 -7.63 9.44 -4.95
N ALA A 57 -8.13 9.82 -6.13
CA ALA A 57 -9.11 9.07 -6.91
C ALA A 57 -8.58 8.84 -8.33
N PHE A 58 -8.68 7.61 -8.82
CA PHE A 58 -8.03 7.15 -10.04
C PHE A 58 -9.02 6.40 -10.93
N VAL A 59 -8.73 6.36 -12.22
CA VAL A 59 -9.52 5.57 -13.19
C VAL A 59 -8.95 4.16 -13.34
N ASP A 60 -7.67 3.97 -13.03
CA ASP A 60 -6.97 2.69 -13.09
C ASP A 60 -6.60 2.20 -11.69
N ILE A 61 -6.86 0.92 -11.42
CA ILE A 61 -6.59 0.31 -10.11
C ILE A 61 -5.08 0.20 -9.82
N ALA A 62 -4.26 -0.05 -10.84
CA ALA A 62 -2.81 -0.16 -10.68
C ALA A 62 -2.20 1.20 -10.31
N GLU A 63 -2.74 2.31 -10.83
CA GLU A 63 -2.34 3.66 -10.41
C GLU A 63 -2.70 3.91 -8.93
N ALA A 64 -3.93 3.58 -8.52
CA ALA A 64 -4.35 3.72 -7.12
C ALA A 64 -3.49 2.88 -6.17
N MET A 65 -3.18 1.63 -6.55
CA MET A 65 -2.33 0.74 -5.77
C MET A 65 -0.89 1.28 -5.67
N ALA A 66 -0.32 1.78 -6.77
CA ALA A 66 1.02 2.36 -6.77
C ALA A 66 1.12 3.56 -5.82
N GLU A 67 0.11 4.42 -5.78
CA GLU A 67 0.07 5.57 -4.88
C GLU A 67 -0.02 5.17 -3.39
N VAL A 68 -0.81 4.14 -3.06
CA VAL A 68 -0.80 3.57 -1.70
C VAL A 68 0.59 3.05 -1.33
N GLU A 69 1.27 2.35 -2.24
CA GLU A 69 2.61 1.81 -1.98
C GLU A 69 3.68 2.89 -1.80
N ALA A 70 3.59 3.97 -2.59
CA ALA A 70 4.47 5.13 -2.47
C ALA A 70 4.25 5.83 -1.14
N HIS A 71 3.00 6.12 -0.77
CA HIS A 71 2.65 6.80 0.47
C HIS A 71 3.03 5.99 1.71
N ALA A 72 2.85 4.66 1.67
CA ALA A 72 3.28 3.74 2.71
C ALA A 72 4.82 3.64 2.86
N SER A 73 5.58 4.10 1.87
CA SER A 73 7.05 4.15 1.94
C SER A 73 7.55 5.46 2.54
N ASP A 74 6.79 6.54 2.38
CA ASP A 74 7.06 7.84 2.99
C ASP A 74 6.66 7.88 4.47
N MET A 75 5.60 7.14 4.83
CA MET A 75 5.16 6.99 6.21
C MET A 75 5.92 5.87 6.92
N PRO A 76 6.58 6.12 8.07
CA PRO A 76 7.13 5.04 8.87
C PRO A 76 5.97 4.17 9.35
N THR A 77 5.98 2.89 8.96
CA THR A 77 4.95 1.92 9.36
C THR A 77 4.90 1.91 10.89
N ARG A 78 3.72 2.20 11.45
CA ARG A 78 3.55 2.27 12.90
C ARG A 78 3.68 0.85 13.42
N GLN A 79 4.88 0.51 13.87
CA GLN A 79 5.12 -0.72 14.62
C GLN A 79 4.15 -0.72 15.79
N LEU A 80 3.11 -1.55 15.70
CA LEU A 80 2.21 -1.79 16.82
C LEU A 80 3.04 -2.53 17.86
N ALA A 81 3.70 -1.76 18.74
CA ALA A 81 4.30 -2.28 19.95
C ALA A 81 3.20 -3.04 20.69
N GLY A 82 3.45 -4.33 20.93
CA GLY A 82 2.49 -5.28 21.48
C GLY A 82 1.74 -4.72 22.70
N VAL A 83 0.44 -4.96 22.69
CA VAL A 83 -0.39 -4.93 23.90
C VAL A 83 -0.32 -6.27 24.61
#